data_AF-A0A353N8N4-F1
#
_entry.id   AF-A0A353N8N4-F1
#
_cell.length_a   1.000
_cell.length_b   1.000
_cell.length_c   1.000
_cell.angle_alpha   90.00
_cell.angle_beta   90.00
_cell.angle_gamma   90.00
#
_symmetry.space_group_name_H-M   'P 1'
#
loop_
_entity.id
_entity.type
_entity.pdbx_description
1 polymer ?
#
loop_
_entity_poly.entity_id
_entity_poly.type
_entity_poly.pdbx_seq_one_letter_code
_entity_poly.pdbx_strand_id
1 'polypeptide(L)'
;MSVTISDIAKAANVTKATVSYVLNNKPGVSEETREKILQLMKEMNYHPNVVARGLAGKSTEMLGLIIPDISDHFYAQIVRGVENTANLYNFTLNLCTTHAIPKKEREMVDLFTNGRVDGVILMTYFLDLSYINNLKKRRIPFALIDSTLNDESIYNVSVDNFEAGYKATKYLIKLGHKRIAFIHGPQTAGDSLFRFRGYCQALSDYGILYDESLTSQGDFKREGGYQAFLTLHR
;
A
#
# COMPACT_ATOMS: atom_id res chain seq x y z
N MET A 1 -22.11 20.90 -19.05
CA MET A 1 -20.98 20.30 -19.80
C MET A 1 -19.70 20.80 -19.17
N SER A 2 -18.72 19.94 -18.90
CA SER A 2 -17.40 20.37 -18.39
C SER A 2 -16.61 21.05 -19.49
N VAL A 3 -16.00 22.21 -19.21
CA VAL A 3 -15.09 22.89 -20.13
C VAL A 3 -13.90 21.98 -20.46
N THR A 4 -13.54 21.89 -21.73
CA THR A 4 -12.44 21.03 -22.21
C THR A 4 -11.23 21.88 -22.61
N ILE A 5 -10.07 21.22 -22.81
CA ILE A 5 -8.88 21.87 -23.35
C ILE A 5 -9.14 22.50 -24.73
N SER A 6 -10.10 21.95 -25.48
CA SER A 6 -10.52 22.48 -26.79
C SER A 6 -11.24 23.82 -26.66
N ASP A 7 -12.00 24.00 -25.58
CA ASP A 7 -12.78 25.21 -25.35
C ASP A 7 -11.86 26.35 -24.90
N ILE A 8 -10.86 26.05 -24.05
CA ILE A 8 -9.80 27.01 -23.70
C ILE A 8 -8.99 27.41 -24.93
N ALA A 9 -8.61 26.45 -25.77
CA ALA A 9 -7.85 26.74 -27.00
C ALA A 9 -8.62 27.68 -27.94
N LYS A 10 -9.93 27.46 -28.09
CA LYS A 10 -10.82 28.34 -28.87
C LYS A 10 -10.92 29.73 -28.26
N ALA A 11 -11.16 29.84 -26.94
CA ALA A 11 -11.28 31.13 -26.26
C ALA A 11 -9.98 31.94 -26.28
N ALA A 12 -8.83 31.27 -26.18
CA ALA A 12 -7.52 31.91 -26.25
C ALA A 12 -7.06 32.24 -27.68
N ASN A 13 -7.73 31.70 -28.70
CA ASN A 13 -7.34 31.73 -30.12
C ASN A 13 -5.96 31.09 -30.38
N VAL A 14 -5.73 29.91 -29.81
CA VAL A 14 -4.49 29.14 -29.95
C VAL A 14 -4.77 27.66 -30.22
N THR A 15 -3.72 26.88 -30.46
CA THR A 15 -3.85 25.42 -30.61
C THR A 15 -3.98 24.71 -29.25
N LYS A 16 -4.54 23.49 -29.24
CA LYS A 16 -4.54 22.63 -28.04
C LYS A 16 -3.12 22.35 -27.53
N ALA A 17 -2.14 22.29 -28.43
CA ALA A 17 -0.73 22.10 -28.08
C ALA A 17 -0.18 23.30 -27.30
N THR A 18 -0.52 24.54 -27.69
CA THR A 18 -0.13 25.76 -26.97
C THR A 18 -0.70 25.78 -25.55
N VAL A 19 -1.99 25.43 -25.38
CA VAL A 19 -2.60 25.28 -24.04
C VAL A 19 -1.91 24.19 -23.24
N SER A 20 -1.53 23.07 -23.88
CA SER A 20 -0.77 22.00 -23.23
C SER A 20 0.61 22.46 -22.77
N TYR A 21 1.31 23.31 -23.55
CA TYR A 21 2.62 23.84 -23.18
C TYR A 21 2.51 24.73 -21.93
N VAL A 22 1.48 25.57 -21.86
CA VAL A 22 1.20 26.38 -20.67
C VAL A 22 0.91 25.49 -19.45
N LEU A 23 0.03 24.49 -19.59
CA LEU A 23 -0.33 23.54 -18.52
C LEU A 23 0.85 22.74 -17.97
N ASN A 24 1.81 22.36 -18.83
CA ASN A 24 2.99 21.58 -18.43
C ASN A 24 4.21 22.45 -18.17
N ASN A 25 4.01 23.77 -18.03
CA ASN A 25 5.06 24.76 -17.82
C ASN A 25 6.26 24.65 -18.80
N LYS A 26 5.99 24.31 -20.06
CA LYS A 26 7.01 24.18 -21.10
C LYS A 26 7.41 25.55 -21.67
N PRO A 27 8.69 25.75 -22.07
CA PRO A 27 9.13 26.93 -22.79
C PRO A 27 8.55 26.96 -24.22
N GLY A 28 8.55 28.12 -24.87
CA GLY A 28 8.08 28.31 -26.25
C GLY A 28 6.69 28.93 -26.40
N VAL A 29 6.11 29.48 -25.33
CA VAL A 29 4.89 30.29 -25.34
C VAL A 29 5.24 31.65 -24.74
N SER A 30 4.81 32.75 -25.36
CA SER A 30 5.04 34.10 -24.81
C SER A 30 4.34 34.26 -23.46
N GLU A 31 4.90 35.07 -22.56
CA GLU A 31 4.29 35.32 -21.24
C GLU A 31 2.89 35.91 -21.37
N GLU A 32 2.67 36.83 -22.31
CA GLU A 32 1.35 37.36 -22.63
C GLU A 32 0.33 36.27 -22.99
N THR A 33 0.72 35.31 -23.84
CA THR A 33 -0.17 34.19 -24.21
C THR A 33 -0.40 33.25 -23.03
N ARG A 34 0.63 33.04 -22.20
CA ARG A 34 0.56 32.21 -20.99
C ARG A 34 -0.43 32.80 -19.98
N GLU A 35 -0.30 34.07 -19.66
CA GLU A 35 -1.20 34.79 -18.75
C GLU A 35 -2.65 34.75 -19.25
N LYS A 36 -2.87 35.00 -20.55
CA LYS A 36 -4.20 34.92 -21.17
C LYS A 36 -4.83 33.53 -21.01
N ILE A 37 -4.06 32.46 -21.24
CA ILE A 37 -4.55 31.09 -21.10
C ILE A 37 -4.87 30.78 -19.63
N LEU A 38 -4.00 31.16 -18.68
CA LEU A 38 -4.23 30.93 -17.25
C LEU A 38 -5.47 31.69 -16.73
N GLN A 39 -5.69 32.91 -17.22
CA GLN A 39 -6.86 33.71 -16.88
C GLN A 39 -8.14 33.06 -17.40
N LEU A 40 -8.17 32.64 -18.68
CA LEU A 40 -9.31 31.93 -19.26
C LEU A 40 -9.62 30.61 -18.55
N MET A 41 -8.60 29.90 -18.06
CA MET A 41 -8.81 28.70 -17.24
C MET A 41 -9.55 29.00 -15.95
N LYS A 42 -9.19 30.09 -15.25
CA LYS A 42 -9.90 30.55 -14.06
C LYS A 42 -11.33 30.96 -14.39
N GLU A 43 -11.52 31.80 -15.40
CA GLU A 43 -12.84 32.34 -15.77
C GLU A 43 -13.81 31.26 -16.23
N MET A 44 -13.31 30.28 -16.98
CA MET A 44 -14.11 29.17 -17.50
C MET A 44 -14.18 27.98 -16.54
N ASN A 45 -13.61 28.11 -15.32
CA ASN A 45 -13.54 27.04 -14.33
C ASN A 45 -12.98 25.73 -14.91
N TYR A 46 -11.95 25.83 -15.75
CA TYR A 46 -11.30 24.69 -16.38
C TYR A 46 -10.25 24.10 -15.44
N HIS A 47 -10.38 22.81 -15.17
CA HIS A 47 -9.37 22.03 -14.47
C HIS A 47 -8.75 20.98 -15.42
N PRO A 48 -7.42 20.90 -15.51
CA PRO A 48 -6.78 19.84 -16.30
C PRO A 48 -7.20 18.46 -15.76
N ASN A 49 -7.77 17.64 -16.65
CA ASN A 49 -8.28 16.33 -16.28
C ASN A 49 -7.11 15.35 -16.09
N VAL A 50 -6.87 14.95 -14.84
CA VAL A 50 -5.81 14.02 -14.45
C VAL A 50 -5.97 12.65 -15.14
N VAL A 51 -7.20 12.19 -15.35
CA VAL A 51 -7.52 10.96 -16.09
C VAL A 51 -7.10 11.08 -17.55
N ALA A 52 -7.33 12.25 -18.17
CA ALA A 52 -6.89 12.50 -19.55
C ALA A 52 -5.36 12.61 -19.68
N ARG A 53 -4.64 13.04 -18.63
CA ARG A 53 -3.17 13.03 -18.59
C ARG A 53 -2.63 11.59 -18.55
N GLY A 54 -3.19 10.74 -17.68
CA GLY A 54 -2.85 9.31 -17.62
C GLY A 54 -3.09 8.57 -18.94
N LEU A 55 -4.25 8.80 -19.57
CA LEU A 55 -4.60 8.20 -20.87
C LEU A 55 -3.69 8.67 -22.03
N ALA A 56 -3.10 9.86 -21.93
CA ALA A 56 -2.15 10.38 -22.91
C ALA A 56 -0.71 9.87 -22.68
N GLY A 57 -0.50 8.90 -21.77
CA GLY A 57 0.81 8.34 -21.44
C GLY A 57 1.69 9.26 -20.59
N LYS A 58 1.10 10.25 -19.91
CA LYS A 58 1.79 11.11 -18.95
C LYS A 58 1.54 10.63 -17.52
N SER A 59 2.44 11.00 -16.62
CA SER A 59 2.30 10.82 -15.17
C SER A 59 0.93 11.33 -14.69
N THR A 60 0.29 10.50 -13.87
CA THR A 60 -0.96 10.78 -13.16
C THR A 60 -0.73 11.54 -11.86
N GLU A 61 0.51 11.59 -11.37
CA GLU A 61 0.90 12.13 -10.06
C GLU A 61 0.12 11.44 -8.92
N MET A 62 -0.30 10.18 -9.15
CA MET A 62 -1.04 9.36 -8.18
C MET A 62 -0.28 8.09 -7.85
N LEU A 63 -0.22 7.75 -6.56
CA LEU A 63 0.28 6.47 -6.06
C LEU A 63 -0.88 5.66 -5.48
N GLY A 64 -1.01 4.41 -5.88
CA GLY A 64 -1.97 3.48 -5.28
C GLY A 64 -1.39 2.87 -4.00
N LEU A 65 -2.18 2.81 -2.93
CA LEU A 65 -1.85 2.03 -1.73
C LEU A 65 -2.99 1.07 -1.41
N ILE A 66 -2.68 -0.22 -1.36
CA ILE A 66 -3.64 -1.27 -1.03
C ILE A 66 -3.31 -1.80 0.37
N ILE A 67 -4.27 -1.72 1.29
CA ILE A 67 -4.16 -2.25 2.65
C ILE A 67 -5.38 -3.10 3.04
N PRO A 68 -5.29 -3.93 4.10
CA PRO A 68 -6.42 -4.71 4.59
C PRO A 68 -7.47 -3.85 5.29
N ASP A 69 -7.09 -2.98 6.23
CA ASP A 69 -8.06 -2.22 7.04
C ASP A 69 -7.51 -0.88 7.55
N ILE A 70 -8.10 0.25 7.13
CA ILE A 70 -7.68 1.58 7.61
C ILE A 70 -8.07 1.84 9.08
N SER A 71 -9.03 1.08 9.63
CA SER A 71 -9.46 1.25 11.02
C SER A 71 -8.47 0.70 12.04
N ASP A 72 -7.58 -0.21 11.63
CA ASP A 72 -6.52 -0.73 12.47
C ASP A 72 -5.35 0.27 12.54
N HIS A 73 -4.96 0.61 13.78
CA HIS A 73 -3.94 1.59 14.09
C HIS A 73 -2.61 1.30 13.39
N PHE A 74 -2.26 0.03 13.22
CA PHE A 74 -1.05 -0.40 12.54
C PHE A 74 -0.99 0.13 11.09
N TYR A 75 -2.04 -0.08 10.31
CA TYR A 75 -2.09 0.41 8.93
C TYR A 75 -2.23 1.93 8.85
N ALA A 76 -2.96 2.55 9.78
CA ALA A 76 -3.09 4.00 9.83
C ALA A 76 -1.74 4.71 9.98
N GLN A 77 -0.81 4.17 10.79
CA GLN A 77 0.54 4.72 10.89
C GLN A 77 1.33 4.58 9.58
N ILE A 78 1.19 3.45 8.90
CA ILE A 78 1.86 3.18 7.62
C ILE A 78 1.33 4.13 6.54
N VAL A 79 0.02 4.26 6.42
CA VAL A 79 -0.65 5.17 5.48
C VAL A 79 -0.14 6.60 5.66
N ARG A 80 -0.05 7.08 6.91
CA ARG A 80 0.50 8.41 7.22
C ARG A 80 1.95 8.55 6.76
N GLY A 81 2.78 7.53 6.95
CA GLY A 81 4.17 7.53 6.49
C GLY A 81 4.30 7.58 4.97
N VAL A 82 3.49 6.78 4.27
CA VAL A 82 3.42 6.75 2.81
C VAL A 82 2.92 8.09 2.26
N GLU A 83 1.82 8.61 2.81
CA GLU A 83 1.22 9.89 2.40
C GLU A 83 2.18 11.06 2.58
N ASN A 84 2.80 11.18 3.76
CA ASN A 84 3.76 12.24 4.02
C ASN A 84 4.92 12.22 3.03
N THR A 85 5.42 11.02 2.71
CA THR A 85 6.51 10.85 1.75
C THR A 85 6.04 11.17 0.33
N ALA A 86 4.88 10.67 -0.09
CA ALA A 86 4.30 10.95 -1.41
C ALA A 86 4.12 12.44 -1.65
N ASN A 87 3.63 13.18 -0.66
CA ASN A 87 3.43 14.63 -0.72
C ASN A 87 4.75 15.40 -0.97
N LEU A 88 5.87 14.95 -0.39
CA LEU A 88 7.19 15.57 -0.65
C LEU A 88 7.63 15.45 -2.12
N TYR A 89 7.11 14.45 -2.84
CA TYR A 89 7.39 14.22 -4.26
C TYR A 89 6.24 14.65 -5.18
N ASN A 90 5.26 15.43 -4.68
CA ASN A 90 4.07 15.86 -5.41
C ASN A 90 3.16 14.72 -5.90
N PHE A 91 3.19 13.57 -5.24
CA PHE A 91 2.25 12.48 -5.49
C PHE A 91 1.06 12.55 -4.53
N THR A 92 -0.14 12.32 -5.07
CA THR A 92 -1.36 12.13 -4.29
C THR A 92 -1.58 10.64 -4.00
N LEU A 93 -1.88 10.29 -2.75
CA LEU A 93 -2.15 8.92 -2.36
C LEU A 93 -3.60 8.52 -2.68
N ASN A 94 -3.77 7.44 -3.43
CA ASN A 94 -5.04 6.77 -3.68
C ASN A 94 -5.11 5.50 -2.81
N LEU A 95 -5.72 5.64 -1.64
CA LEU A 95 -5.86 4.57 -0.65
C LEU A 95 -7.03 3.64 -0.98
N CYS A 96 -6.79 2.34 -0.95
CA CYS A 96 -7.82 1.32 -1.00
C CYS A 96 -7.73 0.32 0.15
N THR A 97 -8.89 -0.01 0.71
CA THR A 97 -9.05 -1.01 1.76
C THR A 97 -9.75 -2.26 1.21
N THR A 98 -9.15 -3.44 1.38
CA THR A 98 -9.64 -4.70 0.79
C THR A 98 -10.23 -5.67 1.80
N HIS A 99 -10.04 -5.42 3.10
CA HIS A 99 -10.36 -6.33 4.20
C HIS A 99 -9.73 -7.72 4.03
N ALA A 100 -8.56 -7.77 3.40
CA ALA A 100 -7.87 -9.01 3.03
C ALA A 100 -8.73 -9.97 2.20
N ILE A 101 -9.66 -9.44 1.38
CA ILE A 101 -10.48 -10.22 0.47
C ILE A 101 -9.76 -10.31 -0.87
N PRO A 102 -9.28 -11.50 -1.31
CA PRO A 102 -8.45 -11.63 -2.53
C PRO A 102 -9.14 -11.14 -3.80
N LYS A 103 -10.47 -11.26 -3.87
CA LYS A 103 -11.27 -10.71 -4.97
C LYS A 103 -11.17 -9.19 -5.04
N LYS A 104 -11.30 -8.49 -3.90
CA LYS A 104 -11.19 -7.04 -3.83
C LYS A 104 -9.77 -6.57 -4.15
N GLU A 105 -8.76 -7.29 -3.65
CA GLU A 105 -7.35 -7.01 -3.98
C GLU A 105 -7.11 -7.07 -5.49
N ARG A 106 -7.61 -8.12 -6.15
CA ARG A 106 -7.51 -8.27 -7.60
C ARG A 106 -8.20 -7.12 -8.35
N GLU A 107 -9.44 -6.81 -7.98
CA GLU A 107 -10.20 -5.71 -8.59
C GLU A 107 -9.47 -4.38 -8.46
N MET A 108 -8.79 -4.14 -7.34
CA MET A 108 -8.05 -2.89 -7.10
C MET A 108 -6.71 -2.84 -7.84
N VAL A 109 -5.99 -3.96 -7.92
CA VAL A 109 -4.80 -4.06 -8.77
C VAL A 109 -5.17 -3.82 -10.24
N ASP A 110 -6.24 -4.43 -10.74
CA ASP A 110 -6.72 -4.19 -12.10
C ASP A 110 -7.15 -2.72 -12.29
N LEU A 111 -7.77 -2.11 -11.29
CA LEU A 111 -8.17 -0.70 -11.34
C LEU A 111 -6.97 0.25 -11.46
N PHE A 112 -5.93 0.03 -10.67
CA PHE A 112 -4.72 0.84 -10.66
C PHE A 112 -3.88 0.65 -11.92
N THR A 113 -3.81 -0.57 -12.44
CA THR A 113 -3.07 -0.85 -13.68
C THR A 113 -3.72 -0.29 -14.96
N ASN A 114 -4.97 0.18 -14.90
CA ASN A 114 -5.68 0.82 -16.03
C ASN A 114 -5.37 2.33 -16.18
N GLY A 115 -4.12 2.75 -15.91
CA GLY A 115 -3.65 4.13 -16.14
C GLY A 115 -4.14 5.15 -15.11
N ARG A 116 -4.47 4.68 -13.89
CA ARG A 116 -4.95 5.55 -12.80
C ARG A 116 -3.88 5.98 -11.82
N VAL A 117 -2.76 5.27 -11.77
CA VAL A 117 -1.64 5.56 -10.87
C VAL A 117 -0.31 5.32 -11.60
N ASP A 118 0.73 5.99 -11.12
CA ASP A 118 2.09 5.87 -11.63
C ASP A 118 2.89 4.76 -10.92
N GLY A 119 2.38 4.28 -9.79
CA GLY A 119 2.96 3.16 -9.04
C GLY A 119 2.00 2.65 -7.96
N VAL A 120 2.28 1.45 -7.46
CA VAL A 120 1.45 0.77 -6.45
C VAL A 120 2.28 0.29 -5.28
N ILE A 121 1.83 0.57 -4.06
CA ILE A 121 2.36 -0.02 -2.83
C ILE A 121 1.32 -1.03 -2.33
N LEU A 122 1.75 -2.25 -2.06
CA LEU A 122 0.87 -3.32 -1.57
C LEU A 122 1.28 -3.75 -0.17
N MET A 123 0.28 -3.86 0.70
CA MET A 123 0.38 -4.51 1.99
C MET A 123 -0.82 -5.43 2.15
N THR A 124 -0.61 -6.73 2.05
CA THR A 124 -1.67 -7.75 2.14
C THR A 124 -1.19 -8.90 3.01
N TYR A 125 -2.10 -9.58 3.71
CA TYR A 125 -1.74 -10.76 4.52
C TYR A 125 -1.17 -11.89 3.65
N PHE A 126 -1.78 -12.05 2.47
CA PHE A 126 -1.37 -13.01 1.48
C PHE A 126 -1.19 -12.30 0.15
N LEU A 127 -0.05 -12.54 -0.50
CA LEU A 127 0.25 -11.95 -1.79
C LEU A 127 0.00 -12.98 -2.90
N ASP A 128 -1.07 -12.81 -3.66
CA ASP A 128 -1.33 -13.60 -4.87
C ASP A 128 -0.33 -13.18 -5.97
N LEU A 129 0.47 -14.12 -6.46
CA LEU A 129 1.45 -13.88 -7.52
C LEU A 129 0.80 -13.34 -8.81
N SER A 130 -0.49 -13.56 -9.03
CA SER A 130 -1.22 -12.96 -10.15
C SER A 130 -1.24 -11.44 -10.09
N TYR A 131 -1.23 -10.83 -8.89
CA TYR A 131 -1.17 -9.38 -8.72
C TYR A 131 0.17 -8.84 -9.22
N ILE A 132 1.26 -9.50 -8.79
CA ILE A 132 2.62 -9.16 -9.18
C ILE A 132 2.82 -9.33 -10.68
N ASN A 133 2.34 -10.42 -11.23
CA ASN A 133 2.43 -10.69 -12.67
C ASN A 133 1.65 -9.65 -13.50
N ASN A 134 0.49 -9.19 -13.01
CA ASN A 134 -0.28 -8.14 -13.67
C ASN A 134 0.49 -6.79 -13.67
N LEU A 135 1.02 -6.39 -12.51
CA LEU A 135 1.84 -5.18 -12.37
C LEU A 135 3.09 -5.23 -13.26
N LYS A 136 3.83 -6.35 -13.25
CA LYS A 136 5.00 -6.57 -14.12
C LYS A 136 4.61 -6.51 -15.60
N LYS A 137 3.53 -7.19 -16.02
CA LYS A 137 3.04 -7.20 -17.41
C LYS A 137 2.65 -5.81 -17.91
N ARG A 138 2.07 -4.98 -17.03
CA ARG A 138 1.64 -3.61 -17.32
C ARG A 138 2.75 -2.57 -17.16
N ARG A 139 3.94 -3.00 -16.71
CA ARG A 139 5.11 -2.15 -16.42
C ARG A 139 4.79 -1.03 -15.41
N ILE A 140 3.94 -1.33 -14.43
CA ILE A 140 3.64 -0.42 -13.33
C ILE A 140 4.68 -0.67 -12.23
N PRO A 141 5.47 0.34 -11.82
CA PRO A 141 6.34 0.25 -10.65
C PRO A 141 5.56 -0.13 -9.40
N PHE A 142 6.10 -1.03 -8.59
CA PHE A 142 5.47 -1.38 -7.32
C PHE A 142 6.47 -1.74 -6.24
N ALA A 143 6.03 -1.61 -4.99
CA ALA A 143 6.76 -2.03 -3.81
C ALA A 143 5.83 -2.74 -2.83
N LEU A 144 6.41 -3.57 -1.97
CA LEU A 144 5.70 -4.33 -0.96
C LEU A 144 6.04 -3.80 0.44
N ILE A 145 5.08 -3.87 1.34
CA ILE A 145 5.29 -3.65 2.77
C ILE A 145 4.90 -4.93 3.51
N ASP A 146 5.79 -5.38 4.38
CA ASP A 146 5.64 -6.54 5.26
C ASP A 146 5.20 -7.84 4.53
N SER A 147 5.67 -8.02 3.28
CA SER A 147 5.37 -9.23 2.52
C SER A 147 6.35 -10.34 2.85
N THR A 148 5.86 -11.58 2.84
CA THR A 148 6.70 -12.79 2.93
C THR A 148 7.20 -13.30 1.58
N LEU A 149 6.97 -12.57 0.49
CA LEU A 149 7.47 -12.95 -0.82
C LEU A 149 8.99 -12.87 -0.85
N ASN A 150 9.63 -13.99 -1.20
CA ASN A 150 11.08 -14.07 -1.37
C ASN A 150 11.45 -13.90 -2.86
N ASP A 151 11.41 -12.67 -3.36
CA ASP A 151 11.83 -12.29 -4.70
C ASP A 151 12.71 -11.04 -4.61
N GLU A 152 14.03 -11.21 -4.73
CA GLU A 152 15.02 -10.13 -4.62
C GLU A 152 14.88 -9.05 -5.71
N SER A 153 14.12 -9.33 -6.78
CA SER A 153 13.83 -8.35 -7.83
C SER A 153 12.74 -7.34 -7.44
N ILE A 154 12.08 -7.53 -6.28
CA ILE A 154 10.97 -6.71 -5.82
C ILE A 154 11.38 -5.99 -4.53
N TYR A 155 11.21 -4.66 -4.51
CA TYR A 155 11.38 -3.89 -3.30
C TYR A 155 10.34 -4.29 -2.26
N ASN A 156 10.81 -4.76 -1.10
CA ASN A 156 9.97 -5.15 0.03
C ASN A 156 10.55 -4.53 1.30
N VAL A 157 9.74 -3.74 2.01
CA VAL A 157 10.10 -3.14 3.30
C VAL A 157 9.39 -3.92 4.39
N SER A 158 10.14 -4.67 5.19
CA SER A 158 9.59 -5.53 6.24
C SER A 158 10.48 -5.52 7.48
N VAL A 159 9.99 -6.14 8.55
CA VAL A 159 10.76 -6.45 9.75
C VAL A 159 11.13 -7.93 9.76
N ASP A 160 12.18 -8.27 10.48
CA ASP A 160 12.50 -9.68 10.75
C ASP A 160 11.51 -10.25 11.77
N ASN A 161 10.44 -10.82 11.25
CA ASN A 161 9.37 -11.43 12.03
C ASN A 161 9.86 -12.66 12.82
N PHE A 162 10.82 -13.42 12.29
CA PHE A 162 11.41 -14.54 13.04
C PHE A 162 12.16 -14.03 14.27
N GLU A 163 13.07 -13.08 14.06
CA GLU A 163 13.87 -12.50 15.13
C GLU A 163 13.00 -11.76 16.15
N ALA A 164 11.92 -11.11 15.72
CA ALA A 164 10.95 -10.47 16.62
C ALA A 164 10.27 -11.50 17.54
N GLY A 165 9.79 -12.61 16.98
CA GLY A 165 9.21 -13.71 17.75
C GLY A 165 10.20 -14.31 18.74
N TYR A 166 11.42 -14.59 18.27
CA TYR A 166 12.50 -15.12 19.10
C TYR A 166 12.85 -14.20 20.26
N LYS A 167 13.07 -12.91 20.00
CA LYS A 167 13.41 -11.90 21.02
C LYS A 167 12.31 -11.76 22.07
N ALA A 168 11.04 -11.71 21.65
CA ALA A 168 9.91 -11.59 22.57
C ALA A 168 9.81 -12.82 23.50
N THR A 169 9.91 -14.03 22.95
CA THR A 169 9.85 -15.26 23.75
C THR A 169 11.06 -15.41 24.67
N LYS A 170 12.26 -15.15 24.16
CA LYS A 170 13.50 -15.16 24.96
C LYS A 170 13.43 -14.19 26.14
N TYR A 171 12.84 -13.00 25.94
CA TYR A 171 12.63 -12.04 27.01
C TYR A 171 11.76 -12.63 28.13
N LEU A 172 10.64 -13.25 27.80
CA LEU A 172 9.77 -13.92 28.78
C LEU A 172 10.47 -15.07 29.51
N ILE A 173 11.26 -15.88 28.81
CA ILE A 173 12.04 -16.97 29.42
C ILE A 173 13.05 -16.41 30.43
N LYS A 174 13.73 -15.30 30.09
CA LYS A 174 14.69 -14.63 30.97
C LYS A 174 14.05 -14.01 32.22
N LEU A 175 12.76 -13.69 32.17
CA LEU A 175 11.98 -13.30 33.35
C LEU A 175 11.58 -14.50 34.24
N GLY A 176 11.88 -15.73 33.81
CA GLY A 176 11.60 -16.96 34.57
C GLY A 176 10.35 -17.71 34.12
N HIS A 177 9.63 -17.25 33.09
CA HIS A 177 8.45 -17.95 32.58
C HIS A 177 8.85 -19.27 31.89
N LYS A 178 8.11 -20.34 32.20
CA LYS A 178 8.32 -21.70 31.65
C LYS A 178 7.14 -22.23 30.84
N ARG A 179 5.95 -21.67 31.05
CA ARG A 179 4.74 -21.92 30.24
C ARG A 179 4.42 -20.60 29.55
N ILE A 180 4.66 -20.55 28.24
CA ILE A 180 4.50 -19.34 27.42
C ILE A 180 3.54 -19.71 26.30
N ALA A 181 2.44 -18.98 26.18
CA ALA A 181 1.47 -19.21 25.12
C ALA A 181 1.74 -18.30 23.91
N PHE A 182 1.32 -18.76 22.73
CA PHE A 182 1.38 -18.01 21.48
C PHE A 182 0.01 -17.99 20.81
N ILE A 183 -0.51 -16.79 20.55
CA ILE A 183 -1.75 -16.61 19.77
C ILE A 183 -1.37 -16.13 18.37
N HIS A 184 -1.72 -16.92 17.36
CA HIS A 184 -1.47 -16.60 15.95
C HIS A 184 -2.35 -15.44 15.45
N GLY A 185 -1.88 -14.74 14.43
CA GLY A 185 -2.75 -14.01 13.50
C GLY A 185 -3.39 -14.96 12.48
N PRO A 186 -4.24 -14.46 11.56
CA PRO A 186 -4.95 -15.28 10.58
C PRO A 186 -4.05 -16.31 9.89
N GLN A 187 -4.60 -17.49 9.56
CA GLN A 187 -3.82 -18.58 8.96
C GLN A 187 -3.06 -18.20 7.68
N THR A 188 -3.59 -17.22 6.93
CA THR A 188 -3.01 -16.71 5.69
C THR A 188 -1.87 -15.71 5.91
N ALA A 189 -1.65 -15.26 7.14
CA ALA A 189 -0.67 -14.23 7.50
C ALA A 189 0.72 -14.86 7.69
N GLY A 190 1.56 -14.76 6.65
CA GLY A 190 2.88 -15.38 6.65
C GLY A 190 3.83 -14.80 7.72
N ASP A 191 3.72 -13.51 8.01
CA ASP A 191 4.45 -12.82 9.07
C ASP A 191 4.20 -13.45 10.45
N SER A 192 2.95 -13.84 10.75
CA SER A 192 2.61 -14.54 11.98
C SER A 192 3.28 -15.91 12.08
N LEU A 193 3.43 -16.61 10.95
CA LEU A 193 4.13 -17.90 10.92
C LEU A 193 5.63 -17.73 11.21
N PHE A 194 6.27 -16.68 10.69
CA PHE A 194 7.67 -16.40 11.01
C PHE A 194 7.85 -16.06 12.50
N ARG A 195 6.97 -15.24 13.09
CA ARG A 195 6.98 -14.98 14.55
C ARG A 195 6.83 -16.26 15.36
N PHE A 196 5.93 -17.15 14.95
CA PHE A 196 5.74 -18.44 15.61
C PHE A 196 6.99 -19.32 15.54
N ARG A 197 7.67 -19.37 14.39
CA ARG A 197 8.94 -20.09 14.26
C ARG A 197 10.02 -19.55 15.21
N GLY A 198 10.10 -18.23 15.35
CA GLY A 198 10.98 -17.59 16.33
C GLY A 198 10.66 -17.98 17.77
N TYR A 199 9.36 -18.01 18.11
CA TYR A 199 8.87 -18.50 19.40
C TYR A 199 9.31 -19.96 19.66
N CYS A 200 9.09 -20.87 18.71
CA CYS A 200 9.49 -22.27 18.85
C CYS A 200 11.00 -22.43 18.99
N GLN A 201 11.78 -21.67 18.22
CA GLN A 201 13.25 -21.70 18.33
C GLN A 201 13.71 -21.23 19.72
N ALA A 202 13.13 -20.15 20.26
CA ALA A 202 13.46 -19.66 21.59
C ALA A 202 13.11 -20.67 22.69
N LEU A 203 11.99 -21.39 22.58
CA LEU A 203 11.68 -22.47 23.53
C LEU A 203 12.74 -23.59 23.47
N SER A 204 13.07 -24.04 22.26
CA SER A 204 14.05 -25.09 22.01
C SER A 204 15.44 -24.74 22.58
N ASP A 205 15.95 -23.54 22.28
CA ASP A 205 17.27 -23.07 22.73
C ASP A 205 17.42 -23.04 24.27
N TYR A 206 16.31 -22.88 24.99
CA TYR A 206 16.27 -22.83 26.44
C TYR A 206 15.74 -24.12 27.08
N GLY A 207 15.61 -25.20 26.30
CA GLY A 207 15.18 -26.52 26.76
C GLY A 207 13.74 -26.57 27.28
N ILE A 208 12.87 -25.70 26.78
CA ILE A 208 11.43 -25.71 27.10
C ILE A 208 10.71 -26.50 26.01
N LEU A 209 9.95 -27.52 26.42
CA LEU A 209 9.14 -28.30 25.49
C LEU A 209 7.99 -27.47 24.92
N TYR A 210 7.83 -27.54 23.61
CA TYR A 210 6.66 -26.99 22.93
C TYR A 210 5.40 -27.76 23.36
N ASP A 211 4.36 -27.01 23.72
CA ASP A 211 3.06 -27.52 24.13
C ASP A 211 2.01 -26.92 23.19
N GLU A 212 1.41 -27.75 22.36
CA GLU A 212 0.39 -27.32 21.39
C GLU A 212 -0.84 -26.73 22.08
N SER A 213 -1.15 -27.14 23.32
CA SER A 213 -2.27 -26.59 24.09
C SER A 213 -2.05 -25.14 24.55
N LEU A 214 -0.80 -24.65 24.45
CA LEU A 214 -0.43 -23.25 24.66
C LEU A 214 -0.43 -22.44 23.36
N THR A 215 -0.99 -22.98 22.28
CA THR A 215 -1.17 -22.26 21.03
C THR A 215 -2.64 -22.11 20.67
N SER A 216 -3.01 -20.97 20.09
CA SER A 216 -4.35 -20.75 19.58
C SER A 216 -4.35 -19.81 18.38
N GLN A 217 -5.42 -19.87 17.59
CA GLN A 217 -5.58 -19.15 16.34
C GLN A 217 -6.43 -17.90 16.54
N GLY A 218 -5.83 -16.72 16.35
CA GLY A 218 -6.52 -15.43 16.32
C GLY A 218 -6.65 -14.86 14.90
N ASP A 219 -7.08 -13.60 14.80
CA ASP A 219 -7.38 -12.92 13.54
C ASP A 219 -6.82 -11.48 13.46
N PHE A 220 -5.86 -11.17 14.34
CA PHE A 220 -5.31 -9.82 14.60
C PHE A 220 -6.30 -8.80 15.16
N LYS A 221 -7.54 -9.19 15.48
CA LYS A 221 -8.51 -8.31 16.11
C LYS A 221 -8.57 -8.56 17.60
N ARG A 222 -8.99 -7.53 18.35
CA ARG A 222 -9.13 -7.61 19.81
C ARG A 222 -10.06 -8.75 20.24
N GLU A 223 -11.21 -8.87 19.60
CA GLU A 223 -12.20 -9.91 19.95
C GLU A 223 -11.69 -11.32 19.62
N GLY A 224 -11.09 -11.51 18.43
CA GLY A 224 -10.50 -12.80 18.08
C GLY A 224 -9.35 -13.20 19.01
N GLY A 225 -8.53 -12.24 19.46
CA GLY A 225 -7.52 -12.46 20.49
C GLY A 225 -8.12 -12.89 21.84
N TYR A 226 -9.23 -12.28 22.26
CA TYR A 226 -9.94 -12.66 23.48
C TYR A 226 -10.49 -14.09 23.39
N GLN A 227 -11.16 -14.44 22.28
CA GLN A 227 -11.67 -15.79 22.07
C GLN A 227 -10.55 -16.84 22.01
N ALA A 228 -9.47 -16.54 21.29
CA ALA A 228 -8.30 -17.41 21.23
C ALA A 228 -7.69 -17.66 22.62
N PHE A 229 -7.59 -16.63 23.45
CA PHE A 229 -7.10 -16.76 24.82
C PHE A 229 -7.96 -17.72 25.67
N LEU A 230 -9.29 -17.69 25.52
CA LEU A 230 -10.19 -18.58 26.27
C LEU A 230 -10.00 -20.07 25.92
N THR A 231 -9.46 -20.37 24.74
CA THR A 231 -9.19 -21.76 24.30
C THR A 231 -7.88 -22.33 24.84
N LEU A 232 -6.99 -21.49 25.37
CA LEU A 232 -5.71 -21.95 25.93
C LEU A 232 -5.97 -22.72 27.22
N HIS A 233 -5.42 -23.93 27.31
CA HIS A 233 -5.55 -24.77 28.50
C HIS A 233 -4.49 -24.41 29.55
N ARG A 234 -4.88 -24.42 30.84
CA ARG A 234 -4.00 -24.05 31.96
C ARG A 234 -3.06 -25.18 32.36
#